data_AF-A0A952HFB0-F1
#
_entry.id   AF-A0A952HFB0-F1
#
_cell.length_a   1.000
_cell.length_b   1.000
_cell.length_c   1.000
_cell.angle_alpha   90.00
_cell.angle_beta   90.00
_cell.angle_gamma   90.00
#
_symmetry.space_group_name_H-M   'P 1'
#
loop_
_entity.id
_entity.type
_entity.pdbx_description
1 polymer ?
#
loop_
_entity_poly.entity_id
_entity_poly.type
_entity_poly.pdbx_seq_one_letter_code
_entity_poly.pdbx_strand_id
1 'polypeptide(L)' 'PGPHGVDRWRVDAKGRRVVLYRLPIERLAHLHKDDEWHRRSFIESCVFRAVAELLGKDPWDIAPERYRHF' A
#
# COMPACT_ATOMS: atom_id res chain seq x y z
N PRO A 1 -8.99 2.39 -3.33
CA PRO A 1 -9.99 3.43 -3.01
C PRO A 1 -11.28 3.18 -3.80
N GLY A 2 -12.41 2.98 -3.12
CA GLY A 2 -13.75 3.20 -3.72
C GLY A 2 -14.16 4.69 -3.62
N PRO A 3 -15.29 5.16 -4.20
CA PRO A 3 -16.29 4.52 -5.07
C PRO A 3 -16.13 4.86 -6.57
N HIS A 4 -15.04 5.52 -6.98
CA HIS A 4 -14.72 5.79 -8.41
C HIS A 4 -13.28 5.37 -8.80
N GLY A 5 -12.62 4.56 -7.97
CA GLY A 5 -11.25 4.08 -8.20
C GLY A 5 -11.15 2.56 -8.15
N VAL A 6 -10.08 2.01 -8.71
CA VAL A 6 -9.76 0.58 -8.64
C VAL A 6 -8.99 0.31 -7.34
N ASP A 7 -9.41 -0.71 -6.59
CA ASP A 7 -8.73 -1.09 -5.36
C ASP A 7 -7.35 -1.69 -5.62
N ARG A 8 -6.43 -1.39 -4.71
CA ARG A 8 -5.03 -1.86 -4.76
C ARG A 8 -4.79 -3.05 -3.83
N TRP A 9 -5.64 -3.21 -2.82
CA TRP A 9 -5.61 -4.34 -1.91
C TRP A 9 -7.00 -4.64 -1.36
N ARG A 10 -7.12 -5.80 -0.72
CA ARG A 10 -8.27 -6.19 0.09
C ARG A 10 -7.77 -6.80 1.40
N VAL A 11 -8.44 -6.46 2.50
CA VAL A 11 -8.18 -7.03 3.82
C VAL A 11 -9.28 -8.03 4.19
N ASP A 12 -8.87 -9.22 4.60
CA ASP A 12 -9.69 -10.20 5.32
C ASP A 12 -9.20 -10.26 6.77
N ALA A 13 -9.86 -9.48 7.63
CA ALA A 13 -9.49 -9.38 9.04
C ALA A 13 -9.69 -10.70 9.78
N LYS A 14 -10.75 -11.45 9.44
CA LYS A 14 -11.07 -12.74 10.08
C LYS A 14 -10.01 -13.79 9.75
N GLY A 15 -9.58 -13.85 8.49
CA GLY A 15 -8.53 -14.74 8.02
C GLY A 15 -7.10 -14.22 8.23
N ARG A 16 -6.94 -13.02 8.81
CA ARG A 16 -5.66 -12.30 8.95
C ARG A 16 -4.86 -12.25 7.66
N ARG A 17 -5.53 -11.94 6.55
CA ARG A 17 -4.96 -12.00 5.20
C ARG A 17 -5.10 -10.66 4.49
N VAL A 18 -4.03 -10.24 3.82
CA VAL A 18 -4.02 -9.13 2.86
C VAL A 18 -3.80 -9.71 1.47
N VAL A 19 -4.60 -9.26 0.49
CA VAL A 19 -4.41 -9.56 -0.92
C VAL A 19 -4.07 -8.27 -1.65
N LEU A 20 -2.94 -8.25 -2.35
CA LEU A 20 -2.52 -7.13 -3.19
C LEU A 20 -2.88 -7.38 -4.65
N TYR A 21 -3.43 -6.37 -5.30
CA TYR A 21 -3.76 -6.44 -6.72
C TYR A 21 -2.62 -5.83 -7.53
N ARG A 22 -1.82 -6.70 -8.14
CA ARG A 22 -0.64 -6.31 -8.93
C ARG A 22 -0.98 -5.32 -10.04
N LEU A 23 -2.00 -5.60 -10.85
CA LEU A 23 -2.34 -4.77 -12.01
C LEU A 23 -2.71 -3.33 -11.62
N PRO A 24 -3.61 -3.09 -10.66
CA PRO A 24 -3.87 -1.73 -10.15
C PRO A 24 -2.64 -1.05 -9.55
N ILE A 25 -1.76 -1.79 -8.86
CA ILE A 25 -0.55 -1.24 -8.25
C ILE A 25 0.47 -0.81 -9.32
N GLU A 26 0.70 -1.62 -10.35
CA GLU A 26 1.72 -1.34 -11.38
C GLU A 26 1.21 -0.39 -12.47
N ARG A 27 -0.07 -0.48 -12.85
CA ARG A 27 -0.62 0.24 -14.03
C ARG A 27 -1.33 1.54 -13.68
N LEU A 28 -1.80 1.70 -12.44
CA LEU A 28 -2.53 2.89 -11.98
C LEU A 28 -1.75 3.68 -10.91
N ALA A 29 -0.46 3.37 -10.77
CA ALA A 29 0.47 4.23 -10.05
C ALA A 29 0.90 5.36 -10.97
N HIS A 30 0.43 6.58 -10.69
CA HIS A 30 0.95 7.78 -11.33
C HIS A 30 2.25 8.18 -10.63
N LEU A 31 3.34 7.46 -10.91
CA LEU A 31 4.64 7.79 -10.35
C LEU A 31 5.18 9.06 -11.04
N HIS A 32 5.56 10.06 -10.24
CA HIS A 32 6.20 11.28 -10.75
C HIS A 32 7.55 11.02 -11.43
N LYS A 33 8.23 9.94 -11.01
CA LYS A 33 9.44 9.39 -11.64
C LYS A 33 9.31 7.89 -11.75
N ASP A 34 9.51 7.37 -12.96
CA ASP A 34 9.45 5.94 -13.22
C ASP A 34 10.82 5.26 -12.99
N ASP A 35 11.39 5.47 -11.80
CA ASP A 35 12.64 4.80 -11.38
C ASP A 35 12.37 3.68 -10.37
N GLU A 36 13.35 2.79 -10.22
CA GLU A 36 13.23 1.61 -9.37
C GLU A 36 12.93 1.96 -7.92
N TRP A 37 13.49 3.08 -7.42
CA TRP A 37 13.27 3.52 -6.06
C TRP A 37 11.82 3.96 -5.84
N HIS A 38 11.26 4.80 -6.72
CA HIS A 38 9.86 5.24 -6.61
C HIS A 38 8.88 4.07 -6.75
N ARG A 39 9.15 3.12 -7.66
CA ARG A 39 8.35 1.90 -7.81
C ARG A 39 8.36 1.08 -6.52
N ARG A 40 9.54 0.84 -5.94
CA ARG A 40 9.69 0.09 -4.69
C ARG A 40 8.98 0.80 -3.54
N SER A 41 9.22 2.10 -3.37
CA SER A 41 8.59 2.92 -2.33
C SER A 41 7.06 2.91 -2.44
N PHE A 42 6.50 2.93 -3.65
CA PHE A 42 5.05 2.85 -3.85
C PHE A 42 4.46 1.49 -3.48
N ILE A 43 5.13 0.39 -3.85
CA ILE A 43 4.71 -0.96 -3.46
C ILE A 43 4.79 -1.11 -1.94
N GLU A 44 5.89 -0.69 -1.32
CA GLU A 44 6.08 -0.70 0.13
C GLU A 44 4.97 0.10 0.83
N SER A 45 4.62 1.29 0.32
CA SER A 45 3.52 2.10 0.84
C SER A 45 2.16 1.37 0.78
N CYS A 46 1.89 0.61 -0.28
CA CYS A 46 0.67 -0.20 -0.38
C CYS A 46 0.67 -1.32 0.67
N VAL A 47 1.80 -1.99 0.88
CA VAL A 47 1.94 -3.05 1.89
C VAL A 47 1.71 -2.50 3.29
N PHE A 48 2.37 -1.40 3.66
CA PHE A 48 2.21 -0.80 4.98
C PHE A 48 0.75 -0.42 5.22
N ARG A 49 0.12 0.32 4.31
CA ARG A 49 -1.28 0.73 4.48
C ARG A 49 -2.23 -0.46 4.63
N ALA A 50 -2.05 -1.50 3.82
CA ALA A 50 -2.90 -2.70 3.90
C ALA A 50 -2.71 -3.48 5.21
N VAL A 51 -1.47 -3.56 5.72
CA VAL A 51 -1.19 -4.20 7.01
C VAL A 51 -1.69 -3.35 8.18
N ALA A 52 -1.59 -2.02 8.09
CA ALA A 52 -2.13 -1.11 9.10
C ALA A 52 -3.65 -1.26 9.22
N GLU A 53 -4.34 -1.32 8.08
CA GLU A 53 -5.78 -1.59 8.01
C GLU A 53 -6.12 -2.94 8.66
N LEU A 54 -5.34 -4.00 8.38
CA LEU A 54 -5.52 -5.30 9.03
C LEU A 54 -5.35 -5.23 10.56
N LEU A 55 -4.39 -4.44 11.03
CA LEU A 55 -4.06 -4.34 12.46
C LEU A 55 -4.89 -3.29 13.20
N GLY A 56 -5.69 -2.48 12.51
CA GLY A 56 -6.37 -1.33 13.08
C GLY A 56 -5.41 -0.28 13.64
N LYS A 57 -4.24 -0.10 12.99
CA LYS A 57 -3.20 0.84 13.38
C LYS A 57 -2.98 1.89 12.32
N ASP A 58 -2.32 2.98 12.70
CA ASP A 58 -1.82 3.93 11.71
C ASP A 58 -0.65 3.30 10.91
N PRO A 59 -0.58 3.47 9.58
CA PRO A 59 0.52 2.94 8.76
C PRO A 59 1.92 3.39 9.22
N TRP A 60 2.03 4.56 9.85
CA TRP A 60 3.28 5.12 10.35
C TRP A 60 3.69 4.58 11.73
N ASP A 61 2.79 3.85 12.41
CA ASP A 61 3.11 3.10 13.64
C ASP A 61 3.79 1.76 13.35
N ILE A 62 3.68 1.26 12.11
CA ILE A 62 4.27 -0.01 11.66
C ILE A 62 5.44 0.19 10.70
N ALA A 63 5.53 1.35 10.05
CA ALA A 63 6.61 1.64 9.12
C ALA A 63 7.91 1.95 9.90
N PRO A 64 9.07 1.41 9.46
CA PRO A 64 10.38 1.76 10.03
C PRO A 64 10.66 3.27 10.00
N GLU A 65 11.49 3.80 10.90
CA GLU A 65 11.74 5.27 11.00
C GLU A 65 12.09 5.94 9.67
N ARG A 66 12.74 5.21 8.74
CA ARG A 66 13.08 5.70 7.40
C ARG A 66 11.89 6.16 6.54
N TYR A 67 10.65 5.84 6.92
CA TYR A 67 9.44 6.20 6.18
C TYR A 67 8.62 7.35 6.79
N ARG A 68 9.00 7.90 7.95
CA ARG A 68 8.24 8.98 8.62
C ARG A 68 8.38 10.38 8.00
N HIS A 69 9.29 10.56 7.04
CA HIS A 69 9.65 11.88 6.49
C HIS A 69 9.08 12.19 5.10
N PHE A 70 8.09 11.42 4.63
CA PHE A 70 7.48 11.57 3.29
C PHE A 70 5.98 11.84 3.35
#